data_AF-A0A1I5PNH4-F1
#
_entry.id   AF-A0A1I5PNH4-F1
#
_cell.length_a   1.000
_cell.length_b   1.000
_cell.length_c   1.000
_cell.angle_alpha   90.00
_cell.angle_beta   90.00
_cell.angle_gamma   90.00
#
_symmetry.space_group_name_H-M   'P 1'
#
loop_
_entity.id
_entity.type
_entity.pdbx_description
1 polymer ?
#
loop_
_entity_poly.entity_id
_entity_poly.type
_entity_poly.pdbx_seq_one_letter_code
_entity_poly.pdbx_strand_id
1 'polypeptide(L)' 'MDIEEGMARKIVLSIVAVVLFIVSFIVVGTSFSADGGLSSTGGLGLLGALVGFILLMGALGLYFASQD' A
#
# COMPACT_ATOMS: atom_id res chain seq x y z
N MET A 1 -3.27 -21.18 19.88
CA MET A 1 -2.81 -19.78 19.93
C MET A 1 -4.06 -18.95 20.04
N ASP A 2 -4.33 -18.40 21.22
CA ASP A 2 -5.45 -17.49 21.45
C ASP A 2 -4.98 -16.12 20.98
N ILE A 3 -5.07 -15.89 19.67
CA ILE A 3 -4.80 -14.56 19.13
C ILE A 3 -6.01 -13.74 19.57
N GLU A 4 -5.85 -12.82 20.53
CA GLU A 4 -6.86 -11.80 20.82
C GLU A 4 -7.40 -11.31 19.47
N GLU A 5 -8.71 -11.44 19.22
CA GLU A 5 -9.33 -11.19 17.90
C GLU A 5 -8.92 -9.83 17.29
N GLY A 6 -8.59 -8.84 18.13
CA GLY A 6 -8.06 -7.54 17.71
C GLY A 6 -6.65 -7.57 17.12
N MET A 7 -5.75 -8.45 17.59
CA MET A 7 -4.37 -8.51 17.15
C MET A 7 -4.24 -9.18 15.77
N ALA A 8 -5.02 -10.24 15.53
CA ALA A 8 -5.12 -10.88 14.21
C ALA A 8 -5.56 -9.86 13.14
N ARG A 9 -6.58 -9.05 13.48
CA ARG A 9 -7.14 -8.07 12.56
C ARG A 9 -6.15 -6.96 12.20
N LYS A 10 -5.37 -6.46 13.16
CA LYS A 10 -4.30 -5.48 12.93
C LYS A 10 -3.24 -6.03 11.97
N ILE A 11 -2.82 -7.29 12.14
CA ILE A 11 -1.85 -7.96 11.26
C ILE A 11 -2.41 -8.15 9.85
N VAL A 12 -3.62 -8.70 9.72
CA VAL A 12 -4.26 -8.96 8.42
C VAL A 12 -4.41 -7.67 7.62
N LEU A 13 -4.87 -6.59 8.25
CA LEU A 13 -5.03 -5.29 7.59
C LEU A 13 -3.70 -4.71 7.10
N SER A 14 -2.62 -4.86 7.87
CA SER A 14 -1.28 -4.45 7.45
C SER A 14 -0.78 -5.26 6.25
N ILE A 15 -1.00 -6.58 6.25
CA ILE A 15 -0.66 -7.44 5.11
C ILE A 15 -1.43 -7.01 3.87
N VAL A 16 -2.74 -6.77 4.00
CA VAL A 16 -3.59 -6.30 2.89
C VAL A 16 -3.09 -4.98 2.33
N ALA A 17 -2.69 -4.03 3.18
CA ALA A 17 -2.11 -2.76 2.76
C ALA A 17 -0.84 -2.95 1.91
N VAL A 18 0.05 -3.83 2.33
CA VAL A 18 1.30 -4.15 1.60
C VAL A 18 0.98 -4.80 0.26
N VAL A 19 0.04 -5.75 0.22
CA VAL A 19 -0.37 -6.40 -1.03
C VAL A 19 -0.95 -5.39 -2.01
N LEU A 20 -1.83 -4.49 -1.54
CA LEU A 20 -2.38 -3.41 -2.36
C LEU A 20 -1.29 -2.51 -2.93
N PHE A 21 -0.27 -2.20 -2.13
CA PHE A 21 0.87 -1.40 -2.59
C PHE A 21 1.66 -2.10 -3.69
N ILE A 22 1.97 -3.39 -3.53
CA ILE A 22 2.67 -4.18 -4.55
C ILE A 22 1.86 -4.21 -5.85
N VAL A 23 0.55 -4.46 -5.77
CA VAL A 23 -0.34 -4.44 -6.94
C VAL A 23 -0.31 -3.09 -7.63
N SER A 24 -0.32 -1.99 -6.87
CA SER A 24 -0.24 -0.64 -7.45
C SER A 24 1.03 -0.42 -8.27
N PHE A 25 2.18 -0.93 -7.80
CA PHE A 25 3.45 -0.84 -8.52
C PHE A 25 3.44 -1.67 -9.80
N ILE A 26 2.85 -2.87 -9.77
CA ILE A 26 2.68 -3.71 -10.95
C ILE A 26 1.80 -3.00 -11.99
N VAL A 27 0.66 -2.45 -11.56
CA VAL A 27 -0.27 -1.74 -12.45
C VAL A 27 0.40 -0.52 -13.07
N VAL A 28 1.07 0.32 -12.29
CA VAL A 28 1.76 1.51 -12.80
C VAL A 28 2.92 1.11 -13.70
N GLY A 29 3.74 0.15 -13.27
CA GLY A 29 4.88 -0.33 -14.04
C GLY A 29 4.46 -0.89 -15.40
N THR A 30 3.42 -1.71 -15.45
CA THR A 30 2.94 -2.31 -16.70
C THR A 30 2.18 -1.32 -17.59
N SER A 31 1.41 -0.39 -17.01
CA SER A 31 0.61 0.56 -17.79
C SER A 31 1.42 1.72 -18.38
N PHE A 32 2.54 2.09 -17.75
CA PHE A 32 3.35 3.25 -18.14
C PHE A 32 4.77 2.89 -18.59
N SER A 33 5.03 1.60 -18.86
CA SER A 33 6.26 1.13 -19.51
C SER A 33 6.33 1.65 -20.95
N ALA A 34 7.42 2.33 -21.29
CA ALA A 34 7.71 2.81 -22.64
C ALA A 34 9.19 2.57 -22.97
N ASP A 35 9.48 1.98 -24.13
CA ASP A 35 10.84 1.79 -24.68
C ASP A 35 11.87 1.19 -23.71
N GLY A 36 11.45 0.20 -22.91
CA GLY A 36 12.33 -0.50 -21.96
C GLY A 36 12.58 0.23 -20.64
N GLY A 37 11.91 1.36 -20.41
CA GLY A 37 11.92 2.10 -19.15
C GLY A 37 10.54 2.60 -18.71
N LEU A 38 10.50 3.36 -17.63
CA LEU A 38 9.31 4.07 -17.19
C LEU A 38 9.22 5.41 -17.92
N SER A 39 8.05 5.71 -18.49
CA SER A 39 7.76 7.07 -18.96
C SER A 39 7.81 8.07 -17.79
N SER A 40 8.00 9.36 -18.10
CA SER A 40 7.95 10.44 -17.09
C SER A 40 6.67 10.39 -16.24
N THR A 41 5.53 10.12 -16.89
CA THR A 41 4.23 9.92 -16.22
C THR A 41 4.22 8.67 -15.34
N GLY A 42 4.84 7.57 -15.77
CA GLY A 42 4.98 6.35 -14.95
C GLY A 42 5.81 6.56 -13.69
N GLY A 43 6.88 7.37 -13.79
CA GLY A 43 7.67 7.77 -12.63
C GLY A 43 6.86 8.56 -11.60
N LEU A 44 6.07 9.54 -12.06
CA LEU A 44 5.13 10.26 -11.20
C LEU A 44 4.04 9.34 -10.63
N GLY A 45 3.58 8.36 -11.40
CA GLY A 45 2.62 7.34 -10.94
C GLY A 45 3.17 6.50 -9.79
N LEU A 46 4.45 6.08 -9.86
CA LEU A 46 5.11 5.33 -8.79
C LEU A 46 5.29 6.18 -7.53
N LEU A 47 5.68 7.45 -7.69
CA LEU A 47 5.76 8.40 -6.57
C LEU A 47 4.38 8.63 -5.92
N GLY A 48 3.34 8.77 -6.72
CA GLY A 48 1.95 8.87 -6.23
C GLY A 48 1.52 7.63 -5.47
N ALA A 49 1.83 6.44 -5.96
CA ALA A 49 1.58 5.17 -5.28
C ALA A 49 2.34 5.08 -3.95
N LEU A 50 3.60 5.53 -3.90
CA LEU A 50 4.39 5.58 -2.67
C LEU A 50 3.77 6.53 -1.63
N VAL A 51 3.42 7.76 -2.03
CA VAL A 51 2.79 8.73 -1.14
C VAL A 51 1.44 8.19 -0.65
N GLY A 52 0.63 7.62 -1.54
CA GLY A 52 -0.65 6.99 -1.19
C GLY A 52 -0.49 5.86 -0.18
N PHE A 53 0.54 5.02 -0.32
CA PHE A 53 0.83 3.95 0.62
C PHE A 53 1.22 4.47 2.01
N ILE A 54 2.08 5.50 2.07
CA ILE A 54 2.46 6.14 3.33
C ILE A 54 1.21 6.70 4.04
N LEU A 55 0.34 7.39 3.30
CA LEU A 55 -0.91 7.93 3.83
C LEU A 55 -1.85 6.82 4.31
N LEU A 56 -1.95 5.71 3.56
CA LEU A 56 -2.76 4.56 3.92
C LEU A 56 -2.25 3.91 5.21
N MET A 57 -0.94 3.73 5.37
CA MET A 57 -0.36 3.22 6.61
C MET A 57 -0.55 4.18 7.78
N GLY A 58 -0.45 5.49 7.55
CA GLY A 58 -0.78 6.51 8.56
C GLY A 58 -2.25 6.43 8.98
N ALA A 59 -3.17 6.31 8.03
CA ALA A 59 -4.60 6.16 8.28
C ALA A 59 -4.92 4.87 9.04
N LEU A 60 -4.29 3.75 8.69
CA LEU A 60 -4.42 2.49 9.42
C LEU A 60 -3.90 2.60 10.86
N GLY A 61 -2.77 3.30 11.06
CA GLY A 61 -2.25 3.60 12.40
C GLY A 61 -3.23 4.40 13.25
N LEU A 62 -3.82 5.47 12.69
CA LEU A 62 -4.85 6.26 13.35
C LEU A 62 -6.12 5.45 13.64
N TYR A 63 -6.54 4.61 12.69
CA TYR A 63 -7.70 3.73 12.84
C TYR A 63 -7.51 2.70 13.96
N PHE A 64 -6.30 2.17 14.13
CA PHE A 64 -5.99 1.29 15.26
C PHE A 64 -5.94 2.04 16.58
N ALA A 65 -5.37 3.25 16.61
CA ALA A 65 -5.35 4.09 17.80
C ALA A 65 -6.76 4.50 18.27
N SER A 66 -7.74 4.58 17.38
CA SER A 66 -9.14 4.85 17.75
C SER A 66 -9.90 3.63 18.30
N GLN A 67 -9.36 2.43 18.18
CA GLN A 67 -9.98 1.18 18.64
C GLN A 67 -9.40 0.67 19.96
N ASP A 68 -8.34 1.30 20.46
CA ASP A 68 -7.76 1.08 21.79
C ASP A 68 -8.40 2.05 22.81
#